data_AF-A0A9D4RVG3-F1
#
_entry.id   AF-A0A9D4RVG3-F1
#
_cell.length_a   1.000
_cell.length_b   1.000
_cell.length_c   1.000
_cell.angle_alpha   90.00
_cell.angle_beta   90.00
_cell.angle_gamma   90.00
#
_symmetry.space_group_name_H-M   'P 1'
#
loop_
_entity.id
_entity.type
_entity.pdbx_description
1 polymer ?
#
loop_
_entity_poly.entity_id
_entity_poly.type
_entity_poly.pdbx_seq_one_letter_code
_entity_poly.pdbx_strand_id
1 'polypeptide(L)'
;MLIADACNKLRGTYLSICSSGFNPSSLSPITLRTSYQSVVVPKALYGCELWTVIGASDMLRLERSHRFCIKSMQQFHSLTNTDFALASINVNSIENIIDRKKLVFFGQLCRLPNQYLAKQVFINRLVRYLNNDKQTKGFVPEIYRLLYK
;
A
#
# COMPACT_ATOMS: atom_id res chain seq x y z
N MET A 1 15.80 0.62 1.31
CA MET A 1 15.62 1.64 2.36
C MET A 1 14.14 2.01 2.55
N LEU A 2 13.41 2.34 1.48
CA LEU A 2 11.99 2.72 1.54
C LEU A 2 11.06 1.66 2.17
N ILE A 3 11.22 0.38 1.81
CA ILE A 3 10.32 -0.68 2.30
C ILE A 3 10.50 -0.98 3.80
N ALA A 4 11.75 -0.96 4.28
CA ALA A 4 12.03 -1.14 5.70
C ALA A 4 11.44 0.01 6.53
N ASP A 5 11.54 1.25 6.03
CA ASP A 5 10.91 2.41 6.65
C ASP A 5 9.38 2.30 6.63
N ALA A 6 8.77 1.87 5.50
CA ALA A 6 7.33 1.60 5.45
C ALA A 6 6.88 0.52 6.43
N CYS A 7 7.64 -0.57 6.58
CA CYS A 7 7.37 -1.62 7.58
C CYS A 7 7.43 -1.05 9.01
N ASN A 8 8.44 -0.23 9.30
CA ASN A 8 8.61 0.42 10.60
C ASN A 8 7.46 1.41 10.86
N LYS A 9 7.04 2.19 9.86
CA LYS A 9 5.90 3.10 9.95
C LYS A 9 4.59 2.36 10.19
N LEU A 10 4.36 1.22 9.54
CA LEU A 10 3.17 0.38 9.78
C LEU A 10 3.10 -0.04 11.25
N ARG A 11 4.15 -0.71 11.75
CA ARG A 11 4.15 -1.25 13.11
C ARG A 11 4.25 -0.16 14.16
N GLY A 12 5.18 0.78 13.98
CA GLY A 12 5.45 1.85 14.93
C GLY A 12 4.25 2.78 15.10
N THR A 13 3.60 3.19 14.00
CA THR A 13 2.41 4.04 14.10
C THR A 13 1.25 3.29 14.73
N TYR A 14 1.04 2.02 14.37
CA TYR A 14 0.01 1.20 15.00
C TYR A 14 0.22 1.05 16.51
N LEU A 15 1.43 0.70 16.95
CA LEU A 15 1.76 0.55 18.37
C LEU A 15 1.64 1.88 19.12
N SER A 16 2.05 3.00 18.51
CA SER A 16 1.88 4.34 19.08
C SER A 16 0.40 4.72 19.26
N ILE A 17 -0.47 4.33 18.34
CA ILE A 17 -1.91 4.52 18.48
C ILE A 17 -2.46 3.66 19.62
N CYS A 18 -2.01 2.40 19.71
CA CYS A 18 -2.43 1.49 20.78
C CYS A 18 -2.03 2.02 22.17
N SER A 19 -0.82 2.58 22.31
CA SER A 19 -0.36 3.18 23.56
C SER A 19 -1.07 4.50 23.90
N SER A 20 -1.73 5.13 22.93
CA SER A 20 -2.44 6.41 23.11
C SER A 20 -3.93 6.24 23.44
N GLY A 21 -4.35 5.03 23.85
CA GLY A 21 -5.73 4.75 24.29
C GLY A 21 -6.55 3.86 23.35
N PHE A 22 -6.03 3.54 22.15
CA PHE A 22 -6.69 2.63 21.21
C PHE A 22 -6.26 1.18 21.43
N ASN A 23 -6.46 0.65 22.64
CA ASN A 23 -6.01 -0.70 22.98
C ASN A 23 -6.94 -1.78 22.36
N PRO A 24 -6.40 -2.84 21.73
CA PRO A 24 -7.14 -4.04 21.32
C PRO A 24 -8.03 -4.66 22.39
N SER A 25 -7.69 -4.52 23.68
CA SER A 25 -8.47 -5.07 24.79
C SER A 25 -9.70 -4.24 25.17
N SER A 26 -9.74 -2.95 24.81
CA SER A 26 -10.83 -2.04 25.21
C SER A 26 -11.72 -1.61 24.04
N LEU A 27 -11.23 -1.68 22.80
CA LEU A 27 -11.95 -1.25 21.61
C LEU A 27 -12.38 -2.41 20.72
N SER A 28 -13.47 -2.20 19.98
CA SER A 28 -13.88 -3.16 18.95
C SER A 28 -12.81 -3.24 17.85
N PRO A 29 -12.55 -4.45 17.29
CA PRO A 29 -11.64 -4.61 16.16
C PRO A 29 -12.02 -3.76 14.93
N ILE A 30 -13.30 -3.43 14.77
CA ILE A 30 -13.83 -2.60 13.68
C ILE A 30 -13.41 -1.13 13.85
N THR A 31 -13.46 -0.61 15.08
CA THR A 31 -12.97 0.74 15.39
C THR A 31 -11.47 0.84 15.14
N LEU A 32 -10.71 -0.16 15.59
CA LEU A 32 -9.26 -0.21 15.39
C LEU A 32 -8.87 -0.33 13.92
N ARG A 33 -9.60 -1.16 13.16
CA ARG A 33 -9.48 -1.22 11.70
C ARG A 33 -9.66 0.18 11.08
N THR A 34 -10.68 0.91 11.51
CA THR A 34 -10.98 2.24 10.96
C THR A 34 -9.82 3.19 11.19
N SER A 35 -9.29 3.27 12.42
CA SER A 35 -8.10 4.05 12.76
C SER A 35 -6.86 3.60 11.99
N TYR A 36 -6.69 2.29 11.80
CA TYR A 36 -5.59 1.73 11.03
C TYR A 36 -5.63 2.15 9.56
N GLN A 37 -6.80 2.04 8.93
CA GLN A 37 -6.99 2.39 7.52
C GLN A 37 -6.93 3.91 7.28
N SER A 38 -7.33 4.73 8.26
CA SER A 38 -7.34 6.20 8.13
C SER A 38 -6.01 6.86 8.49
N VAL A 39 -5.22 6.28 9.41
CA VAL A 39 -3.98 6.90 9.90
C VAL A 39 -2.74 6.08 9.54
N VAL A 40 -2.71 4.79 9.90
CA VAL A 40 -1.50 3.98 9.80
C VAL A 40 -1.15 3.66 8.35
N VAL A 41 -2.12 3.17 7.59
CA VAL A 41 -1.92 2.78 6.18
C VAL A 41 -1.50 3.99 5.32
N PRO A 42 -2.18 5.15 5.38
CA PRO A 42 -1.77 6.31 4.58
C PRO A 42 -0.38 6.83 4.95
N LYS A 43 -0.02 6.85 6.24
CA LYS A 43 1.30 7.29 6.70
C LYS A 43 2.42 6.36 6.24
N ALA A 44 2.21 5.06 6.29
CA ALA A 44 3.22 4.08 5.91
C ALA A 44 3.37 3.92 4.38
N LEU A 45 2.26 4.02 3.64
CA LEU A 45 2.22 3.87 2.20
C LEU A 45 2.21 5.20 1.44
N TYR A 46 2.70 6.27 2.07
CA TYR A 46 2.83 7.56 1.40
C TYR A 46 3.82 7.45 0.23
N GLY A 47 3.38 7.82 -0.98
CA GLY A 47 4.20 7.73 -2.19
C GLY A 47 4.39 6.31 -2.74
N CYS A 48 3.64 5.31 -2.25
CA CYS A 48 3.78 3.92 -2.71
C CYS A 48 3.41 3.74 -4.19
N GLU A 49 2.63 4.65 -4.75
CA GLU A 49 2.28 4.69 -6.16
C GLU A 49 3.50 4.83 -7.08
N LEU A 50 4.60 5.40 -6.57
CA LEU A 50 5.86 5.57 -7.30
C LEU A 50 6.89 4.49 -6.97
N TRP A 51 6.59 3.54 -6.08
CA TRP A 51 7.51 2.44 -5.77
C TRP A 51 7.67 1.54 -6.98
N THR A 52 8.86 1.53 -7.57
CA THR A 52 9.16 0.74 -8.76
C THR A 52 9.70 -0.63 -8.38
N VAL A 53 9.15 -1.69 -8.96
CA VAL A 53 9.69 -3.07 -8.86
C VAL A 53 9.95 -3.49 -7.41
N ILE A 54 8.87 -3.73 -6.66
CA ILE A 54 8.96 -4.31 -5.31
C ILE A 54 9.33 -5.78 -5.46
N GLY A 55 10.47 -6.20 -4.90
CA GLY A 55 10.86 -7.61 -4.90
C GLY A 55 9.91 -8.45 -4.05
N ALA A 56 9.78 -9.75 -4.36
CA ALA A 56 8.92 -10.66 -3.60
C ALA A 56 9.27 -10.69 -2.11
N SER A 57 10.55 -10.63 -1.76
CA SER A 57 11.02 -10.55 -0.37
C SER A 57 10.56 -9.28 0.36
N ASP A 58 10.59 -8.13 -0.33
CA ASP A 58 10.14 -6.85 0.20
C ASP A 58 8.62 -6.80 0.36
N MET A 59 7.88 -7.34 -0.60
CA MET A 59 6.42 -7.48 -0.48
C MET A 59 6.06 -8.38 0.72
N LEU A 60 6.75 -9.51 0.89
CA LEU A 60 6.56 -10.39 2.05
C LEU A 60 6.85 -9.69 3.39
N ARG A 61 7.83 -8.78 3.44
CA ARG A 61 8.14 -8.01 4.66
C ARG A 61 7.02 -7.01 4.98
N LEU A 62 6.46 -6.36 3.97
CA LEU A 62 5.29 -5.50 4.13
C LEU A 62 4.08 -6.30 4.61
N GLU A 63 3.79 -7.43 3.97
CA GLU A 63 2.68 -8.30 4.34
C GLU A 63 2.80 -8.80 5.77
N ARG A 64 4.00 -9.24 6.19
CA ARG A 64 4.24 -9.64 7.58
C ARG A 64 3.99 -8.50 8.57
N SER A 65 4.35 -7.27 8.21
CA SER A 65 4.14 -6.08 9.05
C SER A 65 2.69 -5.64 9.11
N HIS A 66 1.99 -5.71 7.97
CA HIS A 66 0.55 -5.49 7.88
C HIS A 66 -0.20 -6.53 8.72
N ARG A 67 0.06 -7.82 8.49
CA ARG A 67 -0.52 -8.94 9.24
C ARG A 67 -0.31 -8.83 10.75
N PHE A 68 0.88 -8.43 11.18
CA PHE A 68 1.16 -8.21 12.61
C PHE A 68 0.14 -7.24 13.23
N CYS A 69 -0.12 -6.11 12.57
CA CYS A 69 -1.08 -5.11 13.04
C CYS A 69 -2.50 -5.70 13.05
N ILE A 70 -2.92 -6.34 11.95
CA ILE A 70 -4.27 -6.90 11.80
C ILE A 70 -4.59 -7.97 12.84
N LYS A 71 -3.63 -8.86 13.13
CA LYS A 71 -3.79 -9.88 14.16
C LYS A 71 -3.80 -9.28 15.56
N SER A 72 -2.95 -8.29 15.80
CA SER A 72 -2.91 -7.60 17.10
C SER A 72 -4.24 -6.90 17.42
N MET A 73 -4.90 -6.27 16.44
CA MET A 73 -6.22 -5.64 16.64
C MET A 73 -7.31 -6.62 17.05
N GLN A 74 -7.22 -7.85 16.55
CA GLN A 74 -8.18 -8.93 16.81
C GLN A 74 -7.74 -9.85 17.95
N GLN A 75 -6.59 -9.56 18.58
CA GLN A 75 -5.97 -10.41 19.60
C GLN A 75 -5.75 -11.87 19.14
N PHE A 76 -5.52 -12.06 17.84
CA PHE A 76 -5.23 -13.37 17.28
C PHE A 76 -3.78 -13.80 17.52
N HIS A 77 -3.59 -15.11 17.64
CA HIS A 77 -2.26 -15.70 17.74
C HIS A 77 -1.43 -15.44 16.48
N SER A 78 -0.11 -15.33 16.65
CA SER A 78 0.83 -15.06 15.56
C SER A 78 0.77 -16.09 14.42
N LEU A 79 0.32 -17.32 14.73
CA LEU A 79 0.17 -18.46 13.81
C LEU A 79 -1.19 -18.53 13.09
N THR A 80 -2.20 -17.73 13.47
CA THR A 80 -3.52 -17.74 12.81
C THR A 80 -3.40 -17.58 11.29
N ASN A 81 -4.29 -18.19 10.51
CA ASN A 81 -4.27 -18.01 9.05
C ASN A 81 -4.41 -16.51 8.67
N THR A 82 -3.61 -16.06 7.70
CA THR A 82 -3.56 -14.64 7.29
C THR A 82 -4.86 -14.21 6.62
N ASP A 83 -5.38 -15.02 5.70
CA ASP A 83 -6.57 -14.70 4.92
C ASP A 83 -7.80 -14.65 5.82
N PHE A 84 -7.89 -15.56 6.79
CA PHE A 84 -8.91 -15.50 7.83
C PHE A 84 -8.82 -14.20 8.64
N ALA A 85 -7.63 -13.82 9.11
CA ALA A 85 -7.45 -12.59 9.88
C ALA A 85 -7.81 -11.33 9.07
N LEU A 86 -7.54 -11.31 7.76
CA LEU A 86 -7.90 -10.22 6.86
C LEU A 86 -9.42 -10.17 6.61
N ALA A 87 -10.02 -11.32 6.29
CA ALA A 87 -11.45 -11.44 5.99
C ALA A 87 -12.33 -11.09 7.20
N SER A 88 -11.90 -11.48 8.40
CA SER A 88 -12.67 -11.29 9.65
C SER A 88 -13.00 -9.82 9.96
N ILE A 89 -12.15 -8.90 9.49
CA ILE A 89 -12.37 -7.46 9.61
C ILE A 89 -12.48 -6.78 8.23
N ASN A 90 -12.62 -7.54 7.15
CA ASN A 90 -12.73 -7.04 5.77
C ASN A 90 -11.60 -6.06 5.39
N VAL A 91 -10.35 -6.46 5.64
CA VAL A 91 -9.15 -5.70 5.24
C VAL A 91 -8.48 -6.41 4.07
N ASN A 92 -8.09 -5.64 3.05
CA ASN A 92 -7.35 -6.17 1.90
C ASN A 92 -5.88 -6.40 2.25
N SER A 93 -5.22 -7.29 1.52
CA SER A 93 -3.76 -7.47 1.57
C SER A 93 -3.02 -6.15 1.31
N ILE A 94 -1.78 -6.02 1.79
CA ILE A 94 -1.01 -4.79 1.58
C ILE A 94 -0.69 -4.60 0.10
N GLU A 95 -0.50 -5.69 -0.65
CA GLU A 95 -0.33 -5.66 -2.10
C GLU A 95 -1.56 -5.05 -2.78
N ASN A 96 -2.77 -5.53 -2.45
CA ASN A 96 -4.00 -5.00 -3.03
C ASN A 96 -4.21 -3.51 -2.70
N ILE A 97 -3.83 -3.08 -1.50
CA ILE A 97 -3.89 -1.66 -1.11
C ILE A 97 -2.94 -0.81 -1.96
N ILE A 98 -1.71 -1.30 -2.21
CA ILE A 98 -0.72 -0.62 -3.05
C ILE A 98 -1.19 -0.57 -4.51
N ASP A 99 -1.65 -1.70 -5.05
CA ASP A 99 -2.16 -1.81 -6.43
C ASP A 99 -3.33 -0.86 -6.64
N ARG A 100 -4.28 -0.80 -5.68
CA ARG A 100 -5.38 0.17 -5.72
C ARG A 100 -4.89 1.61 -5.74
N LYS A 101 -3.89 1.97 -4.92
CA LYS A 101 -3.32 3.33 -4.91
C LYS A 101 -2.65 3.68 -6.23
N LYS A 102 -1.93 2.74 -6.85
CA LYS A 102 -1.33 2.89 -8.19
C LYS A 102 -2.40 3.16 -9.25
N LEU A 103 -3.47 2.38 -9.26
CA LEU A 103 -4.57 2.55 -10.21
C LEU A 103 -5.34 3.87 -10.01
N VAL A 104 -5.56 4.28 -8.76
CA VAL A 104 -6.19 5.58 -8.45
C VAL A 104 -5.32 6.73 -8.96
N PHE A 105 -4.01 6.68 -8.71
CA PHE A 105 -3.05 7.68 -9.20
C PHE A 105 -3.00 7.70 -10.74
N PHE A 106 -3.00 6.54 -11.40
CA PHE A 106 -3.12 6.45 -12.86
C PHE A 106 -4.39 7.12 -13.36
N GLY A 107 -5.55 6.81 -12.77
CA GLY A 107 -6.82 7.44 -13.14
C GLY A 107 -6.81 8.96 -12.95
N GLN A 108 -6.16 9.46 -11.92
CA GLN A 108 -5.95 10.90 -11.71
C GLN A 108 -5.08 11.52 -12.81
N LEU A 109 -3.96 10.88 -13.17
CA LEU A 109 -3.11 11.31 -14.28
C LEU A 109 -3.87 11.29 -15.61
N CYS A 110 -4.75 10.31 -15.84
CA CYS A 110 -5.60 10.26 -17.03
C CYS A 110 -6.57 11.46 -17.12
N ARG A 111 -7.16 11.88 -15.99
CA ARG A 111 -8.11 13.00 -15.93
C ARG A 111 -7.46 14.38 -15.90
N LEU A 112 -6.16 14.47 -15.60
CA LEU A 112 -5.46 15.75 -15.47
C LEU A 112 -5.35 16.48 -16.83
N PRO A 113 -5.64 17.79 -16.92
CA PRO A 113 -5.44 18.57 -18.14
C PRO A 113 -3.98 18.62 -18.61
N ASN A 114 -3.75 18.78 -19.92
CA ASN A 114 -2.41 18.74 -20.51
C ASN A 114 -1.51 19.94 -20.14
N GLN A 115 -2.06 20.98 -19.52
CA GLN A 115 -1.29 22.12 -19.00
C GLN A 115 -0.43 21.76 -17.77
N TYR A 116 -0.78 20.68 -17.07
CA TYR A 116 -0.04 20.28 -15.88
C TYR A 116 1.21 19.48 -16.24
N LEU A 117 2.35 19.85 -15.66
CA LEU A 117 3.64 19.18 -15.87
C LEU A 117 3.56 17.66 -15.60
N ALA A 118 2.84 17.25 -14.55
CA ALA A 118 2.66 15.83 -14.23
C ALA A 118 2.02 15.04 -15.38
N LYS A 119 1.03 15.63 -16.06
CA LYS A 119 0.38 15.03 -17.25
C LYS A 119 1.35 14.95 -18.42
N GLN A 120 2.09 16.02 -18.69
CA GLN A 120 3.05 16.09 -19.78
C GLN A 120 4.17 15.06 -19.60
N VAL A 121 4.74 14.96 -18.40
CA VAL A 121 5.75 13.97 -18.05
C VAL A 121 5.20 12.55 -18.20
N PHE A 122 3.97 12.31 -17.74
CA PHE A 122 3.33 11.01 -17.89
C PHE A 122 3.14 10.63 -19.37
N ILE A 123 2.59 11.53 -20.20
CA ILE A 123 2.42 11.30 -21.65
C ILE A 123 3.76 11.03 -22.31
N ASN A 124 4.80 11.83 -22.02
CA ASN A 124 6.13 11.64 -22.59
C ASN A 124 6.69 10.24 -22.25
N ARG A 125 6.59 9.83 -20.98
CA ARG A 125 7.01 8.49 -20.54
C ARG A 125 6.20 7.38 -21.19
N LEU A 126 4.90 7.57 -21.37
CA LEU A 126 4.03 6.62 -22.04
C LEU A 126 4.40 6.45 -23.52
N VAL A 127 4.61 7.55 -24.25
CA VAL A 127 5.04 7.51 -25.66
C VAL A 127 6.39 6.80 -25.79
N ARG A 128 7.35 7.10 -24.91
CA ARG A 128 8.65 6.39 -24.89
C ARG A 128 8.49 4.89 -24.65
N TYR A 129 7.59 4.50 -23.75
CA TYR A 129 7.29 3.08 -23.47
C TYR A 129 6.70 2.38 -24.70
N LEU A 130 5.72 3.00 -25.36
CA LEU A 130 5.10 2.45 -26.58
C LEU A 130 6.10 2.34 -27.75
N ASN A 131 7.08 3.23 -27.81
CA ASN A 131 8.15 3.20 -28.82
C ASN A 131 9.27 2.19 -28.47
N ASN A 132 9.05 1.28 -27.51
CA ASN A 132 10.01 0.26 -27.07
C ASN A 132 11.37 0.83 -26.61
N ASP A 133 11.37 2.03 -26.03
CA ASP A 133 12.59 2.60 -25.45
C ASP A 133 13.03 1.76 -24.25
N LYS A 134 14.26 1.23 -24.31
CA LYS A 134 14.88 0.37 -23.29
C LYS A 134 15.01 1.02 -21.91
N GLN A 135 14.90 2.35 -21.82
CA GLN A 135 15.01 3.09 -20.56
C GLN A 135 13.69 3.31 -19.82
N THR A 136 12.61 2.68 -20.26
CA THR A 136 11.28 2.86 -19.65
C THR A 136 11.12 1.96 -18.43
N LYS A 137 11.80 2.31 -17.33
CA LYS A 137 11.56 1.72 -16.00
C LYS A 137 10.59 2.58 -15.20
N GLY A 138 9.83 1.94 -14.31
CA GLY A 138 9.04 2.60 -13.29
C GLY A 138 7.53 2.49 -13.49
N PHE A 139 6.82 3.58 -13.22
CA PHE A 139 5.36 3.59 -13.08
C PHE A 139 4.59 3.06 -14.30
N VAL A 140 4.95 3.47 -15.52
CA VAL A 140 4.21 3.10 -16.75
C VAL A 140 4.23 1.59 -17.03
N PRO A 141 5.38 0.91 -17.10
CA PRO A 141 5.42 -0.55 -17.25
C PRO A 141 4.70 -1.30 -16.13
N GLU A 142 4.70 -0.75 -14.91
CA GLU A 142 4.07 -1.40 -13.77
C GLU A 142 2.54 -1.31 -13.84
N ILE A 143 1.99 -0.14 -14.18
CA ILE A 143 0.56 -0.02 -14.48
C ILE A 143 0.16 -0.94 -15.62
N TYR A 144 0.97 -1.02 -16.68
CA TYR A 144 0.71 -1.96 -17.77
C TYR A 144 0.61 -3.39 -17.24
N ARG A 145 1.58 -3.86 -16.43
CA ARG A 145 1.51 -5.19 -15.81
C ARG A 145 0.27 -5.39 -14.92
N LEU A 146 -0.12 -4.37 -14.15
CA LEU A 146 -1.31 -4.43 -13.28
C LEU A 146 -2.61 -4.53 -14.07
N LEU A 147 -2.69 -3.90 -15.25
CA LEU A 147 -3.87 -3.97 -16.11
C LEU A 147 -4.00 -5.31 -16.87
N TYR A 148 -2.92 -6.09 -16.93
CA TYR A 148 -2.88 -7.42 -17.54
C TYR A 148 -2.87 -8.57 -16.51
N LYS A 149 -2.92 -8.26 -15.20
CA LYS A 149 -3.22 -9.25 -14.15
C LYS A 149 -4.68 -9.68 -14.27
#